data_AF-A0A1Q3Q9Q5-F1
#
_entry.id   AF-A0A1Q3Q9Q5-F1
#
_cell.length_a   1.000
_cell.length_b   1.000
_cell.length_c   1.000
_cell.angle_alpha   90.00
_cell.angle_beta   90.00
_cell.angle_gamma   90.00
#
_symmetry.space_group_name_H-M   'P 1'
#
loop_
_entity.id
_entity.type
_entity.pdbx_description
1 polymer ?
#
loop_
_entity_poly.entity_id
_entity_poly.type
_entity_poly.pdbx_seq_one_letter_code
_entity_poly.pdbx_strand_id
1 'polypeptide(L)'
;MKTRTVITFLFLSAVAFIFISGTTSTQSPCDSPYVGGHTGAPGETGCNGCHAGTANSGNAIIDFDLGTAAYIPGQTYQGFVRIQQSGFDKFGFSCLALKNSDNNTIGAFGLVETIRTRTYSDGNRNYVSHTPCGADSSNANSWNFTWTAPNTNEDTITLYIGALVANHNHATTGDFSYTRKIVLPVQPVNSISEINTFQLGIYPNPATNEIIFQLPEPNSI
;
A
#
# COMPACT_ATOMS: atom_id res chain seq x y z
N MET A 1 69.16 66.31 -0.84
CA MET A 1 68.34 65.59 -1.85
C MET A 1 67.72 64.39 -1.15
N LYS A 2 66.39 64.28 -1.18
CA LYS A 2 65.55 63.51 -0.23
C LYS A 2 65.77 61.99 -0.32
N THR A 3 66.03 61.34 0.81
CA THR A 3 66.02 59.88 0.99
C THR A 3 64.61 59.34 0.75
N ARG A 4 64.47 58.35 -0.14
CA ARG A 4 63.19 57.70 -0.45
C ARG A 4 63.11 56.40 0.36
N THR A 5 62.35 56.42 1.45
CA THR A 5 62.01 55.22 2.21
C THR A 5 60.95 54.44 1.44
N VAL A 6 61.27 53.23 0.99
CA VAL A 6 60.33 52.32 0.33
C VAL A 6 59.68 51.47 1.43
N ILE A 7 58.39 51.70 1.69
CA ILE A 7 57.58 50.90 2.62
C ILE A 7 56.90 49.81 1.80
N THR A 8 57.38 48.57 1.93
CA THR A 8 56.77 47.41 1.29
C THR A 8 55.57 46.95 2.11
N PHE A 9 54.35 47.16 1.60
CA PHE A 9 53.13 46.63 2.22
C PHE A 9 53.03 45.13 1.93
N LEU A 10 53.17 44.30 2.97
CA LEU A 10 52.88 42.86 2.90
C LEU A 10 51.36 42.66 2.99
N PHE A 11 50.72 42.34 1.87
CA PHE A 11 49.31 41.94 1.83
C PHE A 11 49.19 40.48 2.28
N LEU A 12 48.72 40.24 3.50
CA LEU A 12 48.44 38.90 4.00
C LEU A 12 47.05 38.46 3.51
N SER A 13 47.02 37.74 2.38
CA SER A 13 45.80 37.12 1.84
C SER A 13 45.42 35.91 2.69
N ALA A 14 44.47 36.08 3.62
CA ALA A 14 43.83 34.96 4.31
C ALA A 14 42.86 34.26 3.35
N VAL A 15 43.29 33.15 2.75
CA VAL A 15 42.42 32.27 1.97
C VAL A 15 41.63 31.41 2.95
N ALA A 16 40.36 31.77 3.18
CA ALA A 16 39.43 30.91 3.89
C ALA A 16 39.04 29.74 2.98
N PHE A 17 39.63 28.57 3.21
CA PHE A 17 39.14 27.32 2.62
C PHE A 17 37.82 26.95 3.28
N ILE A 18 36.71 27.27 2.61
CA ILE A 18 35.40 26.72 2.94
C ILE A 18 35.45 25.24 2.56
N PHE A 19 35.58 24.37 3.56
CA PHE A 19 35.31 22.95 3.42
C PHE A 19 33.81 22.78 3.17
N ILE A 20 33.42 22.69 1.90
CA ILE A 20 32.10 22.20 1.52
C ILE A 20 32.15 20.69 1.79
N SER A 21 31.65 20.26 2.94
CA SER A 21 31.32 18.86 3.18
C SER A 21 30.20 18.48 2.23
N GLY A 22 30.54 18.04 1.03
CA GLY A 22 29.60 17.42 0.11
C GLY A 22 29.11 16.13 0.74
N THR A 23 27.92 16.14 1.32
CA THR A 23 27.22 14.91 1.67
C THR A 23 26.85 14.24 0.36
N THR A 24 27.66 13.27 -0.09
CA THR A 24 27.22 12.36 -1.15
C THR A 24 26.09 11.52 -0.55
N SER A 25 24.85 11.97 -0.73
CA SER A 25 23.70 11.10 -0.52
C SER A 25 23.90 9.92 -1.46
N THR A 26 24.22 8.75 -0.91
CA THR A 26 24.23 7.50 -1.66
C THR A 26 22.77 7.15 -1.93
N GLN A 27 22.15 7.88 -2.86
CA GLN A 27 20.80 7.59 -3.30
C GLN A 27 20.85 6.21 -3.97
N SER A 28 20.05 5.29 -3.45
CA SER A 28 19.99 3.94 -4.00
C SER A 28 19.63 4.02 -5.49
N PRO A 29 20.22 3.20 -6.37
CA PRO A 29 19.83 3.16 -7.78
C PRO A 29 18.35 2.77 -7.96
N CYS A 30 17.73 2.21 -6.91
CA CYS A 30 16.32 1.84 -6.86
C CYS A 30 15.43 2.91 -6.22
N ASP A 31 15.90 4.16 -6.14
CA ASP A 31 15.14 5.27 -5.57
C ASP A 31 14.74 6.30 -6.64
N SER A 32 13.60 6.94 -6.44
CA SER A 32 13.05 7.97 -7.32
C SER A 32 12.04 8.82 -6.55
N PRO A 33 11.65 10.01 -7.03
CA PRO A 33 10.57 10.77 -6.41
C PRO A 33 9.31 9.91 -6.21
N TYR A 34 8.63 10.13 -5.09
CA TYR A 34 7.34 9.53 -4.81
C TYR A 34 6.26 10.24 -5.62
N VAL A 35 5.36 9.48 -6.23
CA VAL A 35 4.26 10.02 -7.05
C VAL A 35 2.96 9.36 -6.60
N GLY A 36 2.24 10.03 -5.69
CA GLY A 36 0.88 9.65 -5.29
C GLY A 36 -0.17 10.23 -6.24
N GLY A 37 -1.45 9.92 -6.02
CA GLY A 37 -2.58 10.54 -6.73
C GLY A 37 -2.94 9.94 -8.09
N HIS A 38 -2.39 8.76 -8.43
CA HIS A 38 -2.49 8.16 -9.77
C HIS A 38 -3.11 6.75 -9.77
N THR A 39 -3.91 6.42 -8.76
CA THR A 39 -4.52 5.09 -8.62
C THR A 39 -5.91 4.96 -9.27
N GLY A 40 -6.51 6.09 -9.67
CA GLY A 40 -7.92 6.17 -10.08
C GLY A 40 -8.92 6.07 -8.92
N ALA A 41 -8.45 6.14 -7.67
CA ALA A 41 -9.31 6.24 -6.49
C ALA A 41 -10.13 7.55 -6.48
N PRO A 42 -11.21 7.65 -5.68
CA PRO A 42 -11.93 8.89 -5.49
C PRO A 42 -11.01 10.06 -5.10
N GLY A 43 -11.02 11.13 -5.91
CA GLY A 43 -10.14 12.29 -5.72
C GLY A 43 -8.75 12.15 -6.36
N GLU A 44 -8.49 11.06 -7.08
CA GLU A 44 -7.24 10.79 -7.79
C GLU A 44 -7.48 10.62 -9.29
N THR A 45 -6.45 10.90 -10.09
CA THR A 45 -6.44 10.52 -11.50
C THR A 45 -5.87 9.11 -11.67
N GLY A 46 -5.90 8.56 -12.88
CA GLY A 46 -5.12 7.37 -13.23
C GLY A 46 -3.71 7.75 -13.67
N CYS A 47 -2.87 6.76 -14.02
CA CYS A 47 -1.53 7.04 -14.56
C CYS A 47 -1.58 7.92 -15.84
N ASN A 48 -2.74 8.00 -16.51
CA ASN A 48 -2.96 8.91 -17.62
C ASN A 48 -2.99 10.42 -17.24
N GLY A 49 -2.91 10.77 -15.96
CA GLY A 49 -2.69 12.14 -15.53
C GLY A 49 -1.33 12.70 -15.96
N CYS A 50 -0.32 11.84 -16.10
CA CYS A 50 1.01 12.19 -16.61
C CYS A 50 1.33 11.48 -17.94
N HIS A 51 0.84 10.25 -18.13
CA HIS A 51 1.08 9.48 -19.36
C HIS A 51 -0.05 9.74 -20.37
N ALA A 52 0.29 10.08 -21.61
CA ALA A 52 -0.72 10.40 -22.62
C ALA A 52 -1.53 9.14 -23.00
N GLY A 53 -2.78 9.36 -23.39
CA GLY A 53 -3.69 8.30 -23.82
C GLY A 53 -4.91 8.14 -22.92
N THR A 54 -5.79 7.21 -23.30
CA THR A 54 -7.03 6.93 -22.57
C THR A 54 -6.78 5.81 -21.57
N ALA A 55 -7.25 5.96 -20.33
CA ALA A 55 -7.18 4.90 -19.34
C ALA A 55 -7.95 3.65 -19.81
N ASN A 56 -7.41 2.46 -19.52
CA ASN A 56 -7.97 1.17 -19.86
C ASN A 56 -8.19 0.94 -21.38
N SER A 57 -7.35 1.54 -22.23
CA SER A 57 -7.48 1.44 -23.70
C SER A 57 -6.54 0.43 -24.38
N GLY A 58 -5.54 -0.09 -23.66
CA GLY A 58 -4.61 -1.08 -24.21
C GLY A 58 -5.03 -2.53 -23.95
N ASN A 59 -4.19 -3.46 -24.38
CA ASN A 59 -4.48 -4.90 -24.39
C ASN A 59 -3.82 -5.67 -23.23
N ALA A 60 -3.35 -4.97 -22.18
CA ALA A 60 -2.71 -5.65 -21.06
C ALA A 60 -3.69 -6.54 -20.29
N ILE A 61 -3.22 -7.73 -19.90
CA ILE A 61 -3.86 -8.55 -18.89
C ILE A 61 -3.36 -8.05 -17.53
N ILE A 62 -4.29 -7.69 -16.65
CA ILE A 62 -3.96 -7.16 -15.31
C ILE A 62 -4.70 -7.97 -14.26
N ASP A 63 -3.92 -8.66 -13.43
CA ASP A 63 -4.40 -9.39 -12.27
C ASP A 63 -4.04 -8.60 -11.01
N PHE A 64 -5.04 -8.34 -10.17
CA PHE A 64 -4.88 -7.68 -8.88
C PHE A 64 -5.75 -8.39 -7.86
N ASP A 65 -5.13 -8.98 -6.85
CA ASP A 65 -5.81 -9.83 -5.88
C ASP A 65 -5.11 -9.76 -4.50
N LEU A 66 -5.88 -10.02 -3.44
CA LEU A 66 -5.46 -10.17 -2.04
C LEU A 66 -5.67 -11.60 -1.51
N GLY A 67 -6.12 -12.51 -2.37
CA GLY A 67 -6.46 -13.89 -2.01
C GLY A 67 -7.71 -14.00 -1.14
N THR A 68 -8.55 -12.96 -1.11
CA THR A 68 -9.78 -12.92 -0.32
C THR A 68 -10.86 -12.05 -0.96
N ALA A 69 -12.12 -12.39 -0.69
CA ALA A 69 -13.28 -11.60 -1.08
C ALA A 69 -13.83 -10.71 0.06
N ALA A 70 -13.33 -10.86 1.28
CA ALA A 70 -13.74 -10.11 2.47
C ALA A 70 -12.56 -9.92 3.43
N TYR A 71 -12.60 -8.89 4.29
CA TYR A 71 -11.56 -8.67 5.29
C TYR A 71 -12.02 -9.04 6.71
N ILE A 72 -11.11 -9.57 7.51
CA ILE A 72 -11.25 -9.77 8.94
C ILE A 72 -10.44 -8.66 9.61
N PRO A 73 -11.00 -7.90 10.58
CA PRO A 73 -10.26 -6.86 11.27
C PRO A 73 -8.92 -7.36 11.85
N GLY A 74 -7.84 -6.62 11.61
CA GLY A 74 -6.48 -6.93 12.06
C GLY A 74 -5.75 -8.04 11.28
N GLN A 75 -6.42 -8.71 10.34
CA GLN A 75 -5.80 -9.76 9.52
C GLN A 75 -4.85 -9.17 8.48
N THR A 76 -3.71 -9.83 8.27
CA THR A 76 -2.78 -9.52 7.18
C THR A 76 -3.03 -10.44 5.99
N TYR A 77 -3.10 -9.84 4.81
CA TYR A 77 -3.30 -10.50 3.52
C TYR A 77 -2.06 -10.35 2.65
N GLN A 78 -1.77 -11.38 1.84
CA GLN A 78 -0.77 -11.28 0.78
C GLN A 78 -1.47 -10.81 -0.49
N GLY A 79 -1.01 -9.68 -1.03
CA GLY A 79 -1.51 -9.11 -2.28
C GLY A 79 -0.47 -9.20 -3.38
N PHE A 80 -0.94 -9.28 -4.62
CA PHE A 80 -0.08 -9.17 -5.79
C PHE A 80 -0.71 -8.31 -6.88
N VAL A 81 0.16 -7.73 -7.70
CA VAL A 81 -0.20 -7.12 -8.98
C VAL A 81 0.61 -7.84 -10.05
N ARG A 82 -0.06 -8.28 -11.13
CA ARG A 82 0.58 -8.83 -12.32
C ARG A 82 0.08 -8.09 -13.55
N ILE A 83 1.00 -7.69 -14.42
CA ILE A 83 0.71 -7.03 -15.69
C ILE A 83 1.38 -7.83 -16.80
N GLN A 84 0.66 -8.14 -17.87
CA GLN A 84 1.21 -8.83 -19.04
C GLN A 84 0.82 -8.08 -20.31
N GLN A 85 1.82 -7.69 -21.09
CA GLN A 85 1.63 -7.11 -22.42
C GLN A 85 2.90 -7.36 -23.25
N SER A 86 2.76 -8.15 -24.32
CA SER A 86 3.87 -8.50 -25.20
C SER A 86 4.40 -7.27 -25.96
N GLY A 87 5.72 -7.23 -26.15
CA GLY A 87 6.41 -6.13 -26.85
C GLY A 87 6.75 -4.92 -25.98
N PHE A 88 6.58 -5.01 -24.66
CA PHE A 88 6.92 -3.98 -23.69
C PHE A 88 7.92 -4.50 -22.67
N ASP A 89 8.79 -3.63 -22.16
CA ASP A 89 9.85 -3.99 -21.23
C ASP A 89 9.82 -3.19 -19.91
N LYS A 90 8.82 -2.31 -19.75
CA LYS A 90 8.70 -1.43 -18.57
C LYS A 90 7.27 -1.36 -18.07
N PHE A 91 7.11 -1.61 -16.77
CA PHE A 91 5.82 -1.73 -16.12
C PHE A 91 5.82 -1.01 -14.78
N GLY A 92 4.66 -0.53 -14.34
CA GLY A 92 4.53 0.13 -13.05
C GLY A 92 3.16 -0.07 -12.43
N PHE A 93 3.10 0.06 -11.12
CA PHE A 93 1.87 0.13 -10.35
C PHE A 93 1.99 1.10 -9.18
N SER A 94 0.85 1.65 -8.75
CA SER A 94 0.66 2.29 -7.45
C SER A 94 -0.68 1.82 -6.87
N CYS A 95 -0.72 1.53 -5.58
CA CYS A 95 -1.87 0.97 -4.88
C CYS A 95 -2.15 1.74 -3.60
N LEU A 96 -3.41 1.95 -3.28
CA LEU A 96 -3.86 2.44 -1.97
C LEU A 96 -5.11 1.70 -1.50
N ALA A 97 -5.48 1.88 -0.23
CA ALA A 97 -6.69 1.32 0.37
C ALA A 97 -7.49 2.42 1.08
N LEU A 98 -8.78 2.56 0.77
CA LEU A 98 -9.66 3.58 1.35
C LEU A 98 -10.87 2.99 2.06
N LYS A 99 -11.32 3.65 3.12
CA LYS A 99 -12.67 3.46 3.67
C LYS A 99 -13.70 3.97 2.67
N ASN A 100 -14.77 3.20 2.45
CA ASN A 100 -15.84 3.64 1.56
C ASN A 100 -16.69 4.78 2.15
N SER A 101 -16.68 4.96 3.47
CA SER A 101 -17.52 5.94 4.17
C SER A 101 -17.07 7.39 3.97
N ASP A 102 -15.77 7.64 3.93
CA ASP A 102 -15.19 8.99 3.92
C ASP A 102 -13.97 9.13 2.99
N ASN A 103 -13.61 8.07 2.26
CA ASN A 103 -12.42 7.98 1.43
C ASN A 103 -11.10 8.20 2.19
N ASN A 104 -11.04 8.06 3.52
CA ASN A 104 -9.76 8.12 4.22
C ASN A 104 -8.94 6.84 3.99
N THR A 105 -7.62 6.99 3.94
CA THR A 105 -6.67 5.88 3.87
C THR A 105 -6.84 4.93 5.04
N ILE A 106 -6.76 3.61 4.80
CA ILE A 106 -6.99 2.59 5.82
C ILE A 106 -6.14 1.34 5.63
N GLY A 107 -5.87 0.66 6.75
CA GLY A 107 -4.96 -0.47 6.79
C GLY A 107 -3.50 -0.05 6.59
N ALA A 108 -2.61 -1.03 6.56
CA ALA A 108 -1.18 -0.82 6.46
C ALA A 108 -0.57 -1.74 5.40
N PHE A 109 0.21 -1.18 4.48
CA PHE A 109 0.97 -1.98 3.53
C PHE A 109 2.32 -2.42 4.13
N GLY A 110 2.71 -3.65 3.84
CA GLY A 110 4.05 -4.19 4.11
C GLY A 110 4.75 -4.62 2.82
N LEU A 111 6.08 -4.62 2.86
CA LEU A 111 6.92 -4.96 1.71
C LEU A 111 7.39 -6.41 1.80
N VAL A 112 7.18 -7.16 0.73
CA VAL A 112 7.75 -8.51 0.54
C VAL A 112 9.08 -8.42 -0.20
N GLU A 113 9.14 -7.58 -1.24
CA GLU A 113 10.31 -7.40 -2.11
C GLU A 113 10.83 -5.95 -2.01
N THR A 114 11.60 -5.62 -0.98
CA THR A 114 12.02 -4.23 -0.67
C THR A 114 12.89 -3.56 -1.74
N ILE A 115 13.53 -4.33 -2.62
CA ILE A 115 14.27 -3.80 -3.77
C ILE A 115 13.31 -3.36 -4.88
N ARG A 116 12.17 -4.05 -5.05
CA ARG A 116 11.24 -3.90 -6.17
C ARG A 116 9.99 -3.12 -5.82
N THR A 117 9.68 -3.01 -4.53
CA THR A 117 8.48 -2.35 -4.00
C THR A 117 8.84 -1.40 -2.87
N ARG A 118 8.00 -0.38 -2.69
CA ARG A 118 8.16 0.65 -1.67
C ARG A 118 6.81 1.14 -1.15
N THR A 119 6.79 1.57 0.10
CA THR A 119 5.65 2.28 0.70
C THR A 119 6.01 3.73 0.95
N TYR A 120 5.06 4.63 0.77
CA TYR A 120 5.25 6.06 1.04
C TYR A 120 3.89 6.73 1.29
N SER A 121 3.97 7.95 1.83
CA SER A 121 2.82 8.84 1.98
C SER A 121 2.94 10.01 1.01
N ASP A 122 1.82 10.45 0.45
CA ASP A 122 1.70 11.69 -0.30
C ASP A 122 0.45 12.42 0.22
N GLY A 123 0.67 13.51 0.96
CA GLY A 123 -0.36 14.11 1.80
C GLY A 123 -0.95 13.12 2.80
N ASN A 124 -2.28 12.98 2.80
CA ASN A 124 -3.02 12.07 3.69
C ASN A 124 -3.24 10.66 3.10
N ARG A 125 -2.58 10.36 1.98
CA ARG A 125 -2.69 9.09 1.27
C ARG A 125 -1.46 8.23 1.53
N ASN A 126 -1.67 6.94 1.79
CA ASN A 126 -0.58 5.97 1.92
C ASN A 126 -0.65 4.95 0.79
N TYR A 127 0.51 4.66 0.20
CA TYR A 127 0.61 3.83 -0.98
C TYR A 127 1.60 2.69 -0.80
N VAL A 128 1.43 1.66 -1.60
CA VAL A 128 2.50 0.75 -2.01
C VAL A 128 2.67 0.83 -3.53
N SER A 129 3.91 0.92 -4.01
CA SER A 129 4.23 0.98 -5.43
C SER A 129 5.48 0.18 -5.77
N HIS A 130 5.73 0.05 -7.07
CA HIS A 130 7.04 -0.37 -7.58
C HIS A 130 8.13 0.66 -7.26
N THR A 131 9.38 0.20 -7.20
CA THR A 131 10.60 1.02 -7.30
C THR A 131 11.06 1.08 -8.76
N PRO A 132 11.99 1.98 -9.14
CA PRO A 132 12.67 1.92 -10.43
C PRO A 132 13.25 0.54 -10.77
N CYS A 133 13.96 -0.10 -9.84
CA CYS A 133 14.51 -1.45 -10.03
C CYS A 133 13.43 -2.54 -10.13
N GLY A 134 12.20 -2.26 -9.69
CA GLY A 134 11.05 -3.14 -9.87
C GLY A 134 10.33 -2.95 -11.19
N ALA A 135 10.67 -1.93 -12.00
CA ALA A 135 9.89 -1.53 -13.17
C ALA A 135 10.23 -2.31 -14.45
N ASP A 136 11.51 -2.63 -14.64
CA ASP A 136 12.02 -3.21 -15.88
C ASP A 136 11.84 -4.74 -15.89
N SER A 137 11.12 -5.25 -16.90
CA SER A 137 10.90 -6.67 -17.12
C SER A 137 10.32 -6.90 -18.51
N SER A 138 10.65 -8.00 -19.20
CA SER A 138 10.19 -8.25 -20.57
C SER A 138 8.82 -8.93 -20.63
N ASN A 139 7.89 -8.36 -21.42
CA ASN A 139 6.54 -8.84 -21.73
C ASN A 139 5.55 -8.96 -20.55
N ALA A 140 6.04 -9.02 -19.32
CA ALA A 140 5.22 -9.08 -18.12
C ALA A 140 6.02 -8.64 -16.90
N ASN A 141 5.34 -8.18 -15.86
CA ASN A 141 5.94 -7.92 -14.55
C ASN A 141 4.94 -8.27 -13.43
N SER A 142 5.46 -8.53 -12.24
CA SER A 142 4.67 -8.82 -11.05
C SER A 142 5.36 -8.37 -9.78
N TRP A 143 4.55 -7.93 -8.81
CA TRP A 143 5.00 -7.49 -7.50
C TRP A 143 4.13 -8.06 -6.41
N ASN A 144 4.74 -8.42 -5.29
CA ASN A 144 4.05 -8.87 -4.08
C ASN A 144 4.19 -7.84 -2.96
N PHE A 145 3.13 -7.72 -2.17
CA PHE A 145 3.10 -6.89 -0.98
C PHE A 145 2.17 -7.54 0.05
N THR A 146 2.16 -7.03 1.28
CA THR A 146 1.14 -7.39 2.26
C THR A 146 0.24 -6.19 2.55
N TRP A 147 -1.00 -6.46 2.93
CA TRP A 147 -1.91 -5.45 3.44
C TRP A 147 -2.57 -5.96 4.72
N THR A 148 -2.37 -5.23 5.80
CA THR A 148 -3.02 -5.48 7.09
C THR A 148 -4.29 -4.64 7.18
N ALA A 149 -5.42 -5.31 7.34
CA ALA A 149 -6.72 -4.67 7.55
C ALA A 149 -6.74 -3.88 8.88
N PRO A 150 -7.59 -2.84 9.01
CA PRO A 150 -7.75 -2.13 10.28
C PRO A 150 -8.24 -3.07 11.39
N ASN A 151 -7.96 -2.73 12.65
CA ASN A 151 -8.44 -3.51 13.80
C ASN A 151 -9.94 -3.32 14.09
N THR A 152 -10.60 -2.40 13.40
CA THR A 152 -12.01 -2.04 13.54
C THR A 152 -12.83 -2.50 12.34
N ASN A 153 -14.15 -2.65 12.55
CA ASN A 153 -15.06 -2.85 11.44
C ASN A 153 -15.34 -1.50 10.74
N GLU A 154 -14.90 -1.37 9.49
CA GLU A 154 -15.12 -0.23 8.59
C GLU A 154 -16.19 -0.52 7.51
N ASP A 155 -16.99 -1.58 7.68
CA ASP A 155 -18.01 -2.14 6.79
C ASP A 155 -17.51 -2.57 5.40
N THR A 156 -16.94 -1.64 4.63
CA THR A 156 -16.39 -1.90 3.31
C THR A 156 -15.15 -1.05 3.06
N ILE A 157 -14.09 -1.71 2.62
CA ILE A 157 -12.82 -1.11 2.21
C ILE A 157 -12.63 -1.37 0.73
N THR A 158 -12.14 -0.37 -0.01
CA THR A 158 -11.79 -0.55 -1.41
C THR A 158 -10.31 -0.27 -1.62
N LEU A 159 -9.61 -1.25 -2.20
CA LEU A 159 -8.25 -1.04 -2.70
C LEU A 159 -8.31 -0.64 -4.16
N TYR A 160 -7.50 0.34 -4.54
CA TYR A 160 -7.41 0.87 -5.89
C TYR A 160 -5.98 0.72 -6.38
N ILE A 161 -5.83 0.31 -7.64
CA ILE A 161 -4.53 0.31 -8.32
C ILE A 161 -4.59 1.15 -9.58
N GLY A 162 -3.54 1.95 -9.77
CA GLY A 162 -3.13 2.47 -11.06
C GLY A 162 -2.00 1.62 -11.59
N ALA A 163 -2.07 1.22 -12.85
CA ALA A 163 -1.08 0.40 -13.53
C ALA A 163 -0.65 1.05 -14.84
N LEU A 164 0.61 0.84 -15.22
CA LEU A 164 1.23 1.42 -16.40
C LEU A 164 2.01 0.35 -17.16
N VAL A 165 1.83 0.33 -18.48
CA VAL A 165 2.71 -0.35 -19.43
C VAL A 165 3.38 0.75 -20.24
N ALA A 166 4.69 0.91 -20.11
CA ALA A 166 5.45 1.97 -20.74
C ALA A 166 6.32 1.43 -21.88
N ASN A 167 6.41 2.17 -22.98
CA ASN A 167 7.21 1.79 -24.15
C ASN A 167 8.71 2.15 -24.04
N HIS A 168 9.12 2.68 -22.88
CA HIS A 168 10.51 3.02 -22.55
C HIS A 168 11.19 4.01 -23.51
N ASN A 169 10.43 4.84 -24.24
CA ASN A 169 11.00 5.84 -25.15
C ASN A 169 11.29 7.21 -24.49
N HIS A 170 11.14 7.30 -23.16
CA HIS A 170 11.26 8.53 -22.36
C HIS A 170 10.28 9.66 -22.73
N ALA A 171 9.21 9.36 -23.45
CA ALA A 171 8.07 10.23 -23.65
C ALA A 171 6.86 9.72 -22.86
N THR A 172 5.82 10.54 -22.76
CA THR A 172 4.54 10.14 -22.15
C THR A 172 3.61 9.46 -23.15
N THR A 173 3.95 9.49 -24.44
CA THR A 173 3.14 8.93 -25.53
C THR A 173 3.52 7.50 -25.86
N GLY A 174 2.50 6.70 -26.19
CA GLY A 174 2.66 5.28 -26.51
C GLY A 174 2.72 4.38 -25.27
N ASP A 175 2.38 4.95 -24.11
CA ASP A 175 2.15 4.23 -22.86
C ASP A 175 0.67 3.89 -22.70
N PHE A 176 0.38 2.84 -21.94
CA PHE A 176 -0.98 2.41 -21.64
C PHE A 176 -1.19 2.39 -20.13
N SER A 177 -2.21 3.12 -19.69
CA SER A 177 -2.58 3.18 -18.27
C SER A 177 -3.85 2.39 -18.00
N TYR A 178 -3.97 1.87 -16.80
CA TYR A 178 -5.10 1.04 -16.37
C TYR A 178 -5.42 1.31 -14.92
N THR A 179 -6.68 1.07 -14.56
CA THR A 179 -7.12 1.11 -13.16
C THR A 179 -7.91 -0.14 -12.82
N ARG A 180 -7.69 -0.69 -11.62
CA ARG A 180 -8.49 -1.80 -11.07
C ARG A 180 -8.81 -1.50 -9.61
N LYS A 181 -9.80 -2.20 -9.08
CA LYS A 181 -10.16 -2.13 -7.67
C LYS A 181 -10.59 -3.48 -7.13
N ILE A 182 -10.36 -3.68 -5.83
CA ILE A 182 -10.92 -4.80 -5.05
C ILE A 182 -11.80 -4.16 -3.99
N VAL A 183 -13.05 -4.64 -3.89
CA VAL A 183 -13.99 -4.22 -2.84
C VAL A 183 -14.04 -5.34 -1.81
N LEU A 184 -13.68 -5.01 -0.57
CA LEU A 184 -13.64 -5.94 0.56
C LEU A 184 -14.70 -5.52 1.59
N PRO A 185 -15.87 -6.18 1.62
CA PRO A 185 -16.74 -6.10 2.78
C PRO A 185 -16.08 -6.75 4.00
N VAL A 186 -16.52 -6.38 5.20
CA VAL A 186 -16.16 -7.10 6.42
C VAL A 186 -16.66 -8.54 6.35
N GLN A 187 -15.82 -9.49 6.75
CA GLN A 187 -16.24 -10.88 6.89
C GLN A 187 -17.21 -10.97 8.07
N PRO A 188 -18.44 -11.49 7.87
CA PRO A 188 -19.37 -11.65 8.97
C PRO A 188 -18.76 -12.57 10.01
N VAL A 189 -18.74 -12.11 11.26
CA VAL A 189 -18.53 -13.01 12.41
C VAL A 189 -19.79 -13.86 12.51
N ASN A 190 -19.70 -15.15 12.15
CA ASN A 190 -20.74 -16.11 12.47
C ASN A 190 -20.92 -16.04 13.98
N SER A 191 -22.07 -15.51 14.42
CA SER A 191 -22.37 -15.37 15.83
C SER A 191 -22.30 -16.75 16.49
N ILE A 192 -21.66 -16.79 17.65
CA ILE A 192 -21.76 -17.85 18.65
C ILE A 192 -23.16 -18.47 18.63
N SER A 193 -23.24 -19.80 18.49
CA SER A 193 -24.47 -20.51 18.77
C SER A 193 -24.93 -20.08 20.17
N GLU A 194 -26.14 -19.55 20.27
CA GLU A 194 -26.77 -19.31 21.55
C GLU A 194 -26.74 -20.65 22.30
N ILE A 195 -26.02 -20.72 23.43
CA ILE A 195 -26.18 -21.86 24.32
C ILE A 195 -27.62 -21.73 24.82
N ASN A 196 -28.52 -22.55 24.25
CA ASN A 196 -29.86 -22.72 24.77
C ASN A 196 -29.73 -22.81 26.29
N THR A 197 -30.37 -21.88 26.98
CA THR A 197 -30.40 -21.76 28.43
C THR A 197 -30.43 -23.14 29.06
N PHE A 198 -29.38 -23.46 29.83
CA PHE A 198 -29.28 -24.73 30.55
C PHE A 198 -30.50 -24.84 31.47
N GLN A 199 -31.49 -25.66 31.08
CA GLN A 199 -32.66 -25.92 31.92
C GLN A 199 -32.22 -26.84 33.06
N LEU A 200 -31.79 -26.23 34.16
CA LEU A 200 -31.55 -26.92 35.42
C LEU A 200 -32.89 -27.20 36.08
N GLY A 201 -33.27 -28.48 36.17
CA GLY A 201 -34.42 -28.89 36.98
C GLY A 201 -34.05 -28.83 38.45
N ILE A 202 -34.84 -28.11 39.25
CA ILE A 202 -34.65 -28.01 40.71
C ILE A 202 -35.90 -28.55 41.40
N TYR A 203 -35.76 -29.61 42.20
CA TYR A 203 -36.88 -30.18 42.97
C TYR A 203 -36.48 -30.73 44.35
N PRO A 204 -37.42 -30.74 45.33
CA PRO A 204 -38.66 -29.96 45.33
C PRO A 204 -38.36 -28.46 45.51
N ASN A 205 -39.22 -27.59 44.96
CA ASN A 205 -39.20 -26.15 45.24
C ASN A 205 -40.61 -25.74 45.69
N PRO A 206 -40.85 -25.40 46.98
CA PRO A 206 -39.87 -25.20 48.05
C PRO A 206 -39.29 -26.51 48.62
N ALA A 207 -38.02 -26.50 49.02
CA ALA A 207 -37.37 -27.60 49.74
C ALA A 207 -37.25 -27.32 51.24
N THR A 208 -37.44 -28.34 52.07
CA THR A 208 -37.25 -28.25 53.53
C THR A 208 -35.97 -28.91 54.04
N ASN A 209 -35.47 -29.93 53.34
CA ASN A 209 -34.32 -30.72 53.81
C ASN A 209 -33.25 -30.93 52.73
N GLU A 210 -33.66 -31.29 51.51
CA GLU A 210 -32.74 -31.60 50.40
C GLU A 210 -33.28 -30.96 49.11
N ILE A 211 -32.34 -30.54 48.24
CA ILE A 211 -32.61 -30.03 46.89
C ILE A 211 -31.90 -30.97 45.92
N ILE A 212 -32.60 -31.39 44.87
CA ILE A 212 -32.07 -32.22 43.81
C ILE A 212 -31.90 -31.37 42.56
N PHE A 213 -30.69 -31.44 42.00
CA PHE A 213 -30.35 -30.86 40.71
C PHE A 213 -30.48 -31.95 39.65
N GLN A 214 -31.42 -31.77 38.73
CA GLN A 214 -31.49 -32.60 37.54
C GLN A 214 -30.76 -31.90 36.41
N LEU A 215 -29.67 -32.53 35.98
CA LEU A 215 -28.93 -32.12 34.79
C LEU A 215 -29.72 -32.61 33.56
N PRO A 216 -29.81 -31.80 32.50
CA PRO A 216 -30.35 -32.27 31.23
C PRO A 216 -29.50 -33.40 30.68
N GLU A 217 -30.15 -34.41 30.09
CA GLU A 217 -29.46 -35.48 29.36
C GLU A 217 -28.62 -34.87 28.24
N PRO A 218 -27.38 -35.35 28.01
CA PRO A 218 -26.55 -34.83 26.93
C PRO A 218 -27.27 -35.06 25.60
N ASN A 219 -27.59 -33.96 24.91
CA ASN A 219 -28.11 -34.01 23.54
C ASN A 219 -27.11 -34.80 22.68
N SER A 220 -27.58 -35.90 22.08
CA SER A 220 -26.80 -36.65 21.10
C SER A 220 -26.54 -35.73 19.90
N ILE A 221 -25.27 -35.43 19.66
CA ILE A 221 -24.79 -34.62 18.53
C ILE A 221 -24.89 -35.46 17.26
#